data_AF-A0AB38A1Q2-F1
#
_entry.id   AF-A0AB38A1Q2-F1
#
_cell.length_a   1.000
_cell.length_b   1.000
_cell.length_c   1.000
_cell.angle_alpha   90.00
_cell.angle_beta   90.00
_cell.angle_gamma   90.00
#
_symmetry.space_group_name_H-M   'P 1'
#
loop_
_entity.id
_entity.type
_entity.pdbx_description
1 polymer ?
#
loop_
_entity_poly.entity_id
_entity_poly.type
_entity_poly.pdbx_seq_one_letter_code
_entity_poly.pdbx_strand_id
1 'polypeptide(L)'
;MNVLSLGEREQFLSDMSILGDAIIQSCTPIRVNYDILGNTDNFLHAHVFPRYEWESEERKKMPVWLYDSSNWHNKETAYNPIKHDEIRNSILEYLNKNYE
;
A
#
# COMPACT_ATOMS: atom_id res chain seq x y z
N MET A 1 -9.05 -8.60 -12.18
CA MET A 1 -9.15 -7.43 -13.08
C MET A 1 -9.83 -7.76 -14.41
N ASN A 2 -9.36 -8.73 -15.19
CA ASN A 2 -9.91 -9.00 -16.54
C ASN A 2 -11.37 -9.47 -16.58
N VAL A 3 -11.93 -9.89 -15.45
CA VAL A 3 -13.35 -10.23 -15.30
C VAL A 3 -14.26 -9.02 -15.07
N LEU A 4 -13.67 -7.87 -14.71
CA LEU A 4 -14.39 -6.61 -14.50
C LEU A 4 -14.73 -5.95 -15.85
N SER A 5 -15.82 -5.20 -15.87
CA SER A 5 -16.14 -4.26 -16.94
C SER A 5 -15.08 -3.16 -17.04
N LEU A 6 -15.07 -2.40 -18.14
CA LEU A 6 -14.11 -1.31 -18.32
C LEU A 6 -14.22 -0.26 -17.20
N GLY A 7 -15.44 0.17 -16.85
CA GLY A 7 -15.67 1.15 -15.80
C GLY A 7 -15.20 0.67 -14.42
N GLU A 8 -15.41 -0.61 -14.09
CA GLU A 8 -14.91 -1.17 -12.84
C GLU A 8 -13.38 -1.27 -12.80
N ARG A 9 -12.71 -1.47 -13.95
CA ARG A 9 -11.24 -1.44 -14.02
C ARG A 9 -10.70 -0.03 -13.83
N GLU A 10 -11.35 0.95 -14.46
CA GLU A 10 -11.02 2.37 -14.32
C GLU A 10 -11.18 2.80 -12.86
N GLN A 11 -12.29 2.45 -12.22
CA GLN A 11 -12.52 2.72 -10.80
C GLN A 11 -11.43 2.08 -9.92
N PHE A 12 -11.16 0.79 -10.09
CA PHE A 12 -10.16 0.08 -9.28
C PHE A 12 -8.76 0.70 -9.41
N LEU A 13 -8.35 1.07 -10.62
CA LEU A 13 -7.04 1.70 -10.86
C LEU A 13 -7.00 3.14 -10.35
N SER A 14 -8.11 3.88 -10.47
CA SER A 14 -8.24 5.23 -9.92
C SER A 14 -8.17 5.22 -8.39
N ASP A 15 -8.94 4.35 -7.73
CA ASP A 15 -8.93 4.22 -6.27
C ASP A 15 -7.55 3.84 -5.74
N MET A 16 -6.85 2.92 -6.43
CA MET A 16 -5.48 2.55 -6.10
C MET A 16 -4.52 3.74 -6.22
N SER A 17 -4.66 4.58 -7.26
CA SER A 17 -3.86 5.80 -7.43
C SER A 17 -4.15 6.84 -6.35
N ILE A 18 -5.42 7.05 -6.00
CA ILE A 18 -5.87 7.98 -4.96
C ILE A 18 -5.32 7.58 -3.58
N LEU A 19 -5.36 6.28 -3.25
CA LEU A 19 -4.71 5.76 -2.05
C LEU A 19 -3.20 6.03 -2.06
N GLY A 20 -2.59 5.97 -3.24
CA GLY A 20 -1.21 6.37 -3.48
C GLY A 20 -0.90 7.80 -3.05
N ASP A 21 -1.72 8.76 -3.48
CA ASP A 21 -1.57 10.17 -3.12
C ASP A 21 -1.70 10.38 -1.60
N ALA A 22 -2.67 9.70 -0.98
CA ALA A 22 -2.84 9.72 0.48
C ALA A 22 -1.61 9.17 1.21
N ILE A 23 -1.05 8.06 0.72
CA ILE A 23 0.18 7.48 1.28
C ILE A 23 1.37 8.44 1.10
N ILE A 24 1.52 9.09 -0.06
CA ILE A 24 2.63 10.04 -0.27
C ILE A 24 2.56 11.17 0.76
N GLN A 25 1.35 11.73 0.98
CA GLN A 25 1.15 12.81 1.92
C GLN A 25 1.37 12.38 3.38
N SER A 26 0.81 11.24 3.78
CA SER A 26 0.83 10.80 5.19
C SER A 26 2.14 10.14 5.61
N CYS A 27 2.85 9.52 4.66
CA CYS A 27 4.00 8.67 4.96
C CYS A 27 5.33 9.26 4.50
N THR A 28 5.32 10.31 3.66
CA THR A 28 6.52 10.94 3.05
C THR A 28 7.56 9.94 2.51
N PRO A 29 7.18 8.95 1.70
CA PRO A 29 8.11 7.97 1.16
C PRO A 29 8.99 8.56 0.06
N ILE A 30 10.10 7.89 -0.27
CA ILE A 30 10.91 8.25 -1.45
C ILE A 30 10.22 7.86 -2.77
N ARG A 31 9.30 6.88 -2.73
CA ARG A 31 8.40 6.46 -3.81
C ARG A 31 7.34 5.51 -3.28
N VAL A 32 6.34 5.21 -4.11
CA VAL A 32 5.32 4.18 -3.87
C VAL A 32 5.48 3.03 -4.87
N ASN A 33 5.31 1.79 -4.41
CA ASN A 33 5.21 0.62 -5.28
C ASN A 33 3.77 0.08 -5.28
N TYR A 34 3.28 -0.30 -6.45
CA TYR A 34 1.94 -0.84 -6.67
C TYR A 34 2.04 -2.23 -7.25
N ASP A 35 1.47 -3.21 -6.54
CA ASP A 35 1.48 -4.60 -6.97
C ASP A 35 0.03 -5.12 -7.08
N ILE A 36 -0.31 -5.70 -8.23
CA ILE A 36 -1.55 -6.46 -8.44
C ILE A 36 -1.15 -7.89 -8.79
N LEU A 37 -1.15 -8.75 -7.76
CA LEU A 37 -0.77 -10.15 -7.86
C LEU A 37 -2.03 -11.03 -7.75
N GLY A 38 -1.87 -12.28 -7.34
CA GLY A 38 -2.99 -13.21 -7.16
C GLY A 38 -2.58 -14.68 -7.05
N ASN A 39 -1.32 -14.97 -6.67
CA ASN A 39 -0.84 -16.35 -6.58
C ASN A 39 -1.34 -17.09 -5.33
N THR A 40 -1.56 -16.35 -4.23
CA THR A 40 -2.02 -16.92 -2.94
C THR A 40 -3.52 -16.71 -2.75
N ASP A 41 -3.97 -15.46 -2.83
CA ASP A 41 -5.37 -15.08 -2.66
C ASP A 41 -6.03 -14.78 -4.01
N ASN A 42 -7.05 -15.58 -4.36
CA ASN A 42 -7.67 -15.56 -5.69
C ASN A 42 -8.76 -14.49 -5.88
N PHE A 43 -8.85 -13.50 -4.99
CA PHE A 43 -9.69 -12.32 -5.19
C PHE A 43 -8.85 -11.15 -5.69
N LEU A 44 -9.45 -10.25 -6.49
CA LEU A 44 -8.73 -9.06 -6.96
C LEU A 44 -8.40 -8.14 -5.77
N HIS A 45 -7.12 -7.84 -5.61
CA HIS A 45 -6.64 -6.88 -4.64
C HIS A 45 -5.34 -6.25 -5.16
N ALA A 46 -5.01 -5.07 -4.64
CA ALA A 46 -3.76 -4.38 -4.91
C ALA A 46 -3.04 -4.12 -3.59
N HIS A 47 -1.72 -4.02 -3.66
CA HIS A 47 -0.88 -3.60 -2.55
C HIS A 47 -0.21 -2.29 -2.89
N VAL A 48 -0.21 -1.35 -1.94
CA VAL A 48 0.38 -0.02 -2.09
C VAL A 48 1.43 0.18 -1.01
N PHE A 49 2.69 0.16 -1.40
CA PHE A 49 3.81 0.13 -0.47
C PHE A 49 4.60 1.45 -0.50
N PRO A 50 4.58 2.27 0.57
CA PRO A 50 5.56 3.34 0.73
C PRO A 50 6.97 2.74 0.89
N ARG A 51 7.93 3.28 0.13
CA ARG A 51 9.35 2.87 0.17
C ARG A 51 10.18 3.98 0.79
N TYR A 52 11.24 3.62 1.50
CA TYR A 52 12.02 4.56 2.32
C TYR A 52 13.52 4.44 2.13
N GLU A 53 14.22 5.53 2.43
CA GLU A 53 15.69 5.60 2.33
C GLU A 53 16.39 4.69 3.35
N TRP A 54 15.77 4.45 4.51
CA TRP A 54 16.33 3.59 5.56
C TRP A 54 16.26 2.10 5.24
N GLU A 55 15.54 1.69 4.20
CA GLU A 55 15.56 0.31 3.73
C GLU A 55 16.98 -0.07 3.28
N SER A 56 17.43 -1.28 3.61
CA SER A 56 18.74 -1.77 3.14
C SER A 56 18.85 -1.69 1.61
N GLU A 57 20.01 -1.31 1.09
CA GLU A 57 20.23 -1.13 -0.36
C GLU A 57 19.83 -2.34 -1.21
N GLU A 58 20.10 -3.55 -0.70
CA GLU A 58 19.73 -4.80 -1.37
C GLU A 58 18.22 -4.98 -1.49
N ARG A 59 17.44 -4.54 -0.49
CA ARG A 59 15.98 -4.64 -0.49
C ARG A 59 15.29 -3.46 -1.14
N LYS A 60 15.89 -2.27 -1.06
CA LYS A 60 15.39 -1.06 -1.69
C LYS A 60 15.19 -1.26 -3.19
N LYS A 61 15.97 -2.10 -3.87
CA LYS A 61 15.83 -2.34 -5.33
C LYS A 61 14.92 -3.52 -5.70
N MET A 62 14.37 -4.23 -4.70
CA MET A 62 13.61 -5.45 -4.90
C MET A 62 12.12 -5.27 -4.54
N PRO A 63 11.22 -6.14 -5.06
CA PRO A 63 9.84 -6.21 -4.62
C PRO A 63 9.71 -6.47 -3.12
N VAL A 64 8.68 -5.92 -2.48
CA VAL A 64 8.45 -6.07 -1.03
C VAL A 64 8.25 -7.53 -0.65
N TRP A 65 7.65 -8.33 -1.54
CA TRP A 65 7.44 -9.77 -1.32
C TRP A 65 8.71 -10.60 -1.13
N LEU A 66 9.89 -10.07 -1.49
CA LEU A 66 11.16 -10.76 -1.29
C LEU A 66 11.79 -10.51 0.08
N TYR A 67 11.24 -9.62 0.91
CA TYR A 67 11.66 -9.50 2.30
C TYR A 67 11.57 -10.84 3.02
N ASP A 68 12.39 -11.02 4.06
CA ASP A 68 12.39 -12.26 4.83
C ASP A 68 10.99 -12.58 5.34
N SER A 69 10.56 -13.84 5.15
CA SER A 69 9.20 -14.27 5.45
C SER A 69 8.79 -14.09 6.91
N SER A 70 9.76 -13.98 7.83
CA SER A 70 9.53 -13.68 9.23
C SER A 70 8.87 -12.32 9.46
N ASN A 71 9.08 -11.34 8.56
CA ASN A 71 8.47 -10.01 8.67
C ASN A 71 6.94 -10.05 8.60
N TRP A 72 6.36 -10.99 7.84
CA TRP A 72 4.90 -11.10 7.66
C TRP A 72 4.16 -11.60 8.90
N HIS A 73 4.88 -12.18 9.85
CA HIS A 73 4.34 -12.76 11.08
C HIS A 73 4.99 -12.19 12.35
N ASN A 74 5.82 -11.15 12.20
CA ASN A 74 6.53 -10.54 13.32
C ASN A 74 5.55 -9.76 14.20
N LYS A 75 5.45 -10.17 15.48
CA LYS A 75 4.56 -9.54 16.46
C LYS A 75 4.97 -8.11 16.83
N GLU A 76 6.25 -7.77 16.69
CA GLU A 76 6.75 -6.43 17.01
C GLU A 76 6.28 -5.37 15.99
N THR A 77 6.10 -5.80 14.73
CA THR A 77 5.63 -4.99 13.60
C THR A 77 4.15 -5.20 13.27
N ALA A 78 3.45 -6.05 14.04
CA ALA A 78 2.01 -6.24 13.90
C ALA A 78 1.26 -4.92 14.15
N TYR A 79 0.07 -4.80 13.54
CA TYR A 79 -0.75 -3.59 13.69
C TYR A 79 -1.04 -3.31 15.17
N ASN A 80 -0.81 -2.06 15.59
CA ASN A 80 -1.15 -1.56 16.91
C ASN A 80 -1.78 -0.16 16.78
N PRO A 81 -3.02 0.04 17.23
CA PRO A 81 -3.69 1.35 17.16
C PRO A 81 -2.88 2.50 17.76
N ILE A 82 -2.21 2.26 18.90
CA ILE A 82 -1.38 3.28 19.57
C ILE A 82 -0.22 3.73 18.67
N LYS A 83 0.32 2.82 17.84
CA LYS A 83 1.43 3.13 16.92
C LYS A 83 0.99 3.63 15.55
N HIS A 84 -0.17 3.17 15.06
CA HIS A 84 -0.53 3.29 13.64
C HIS A 84 -1.78 4.12 13.36
N ASP A 85 -2.58 4.46 14.39
CA ASP A 85 -3.79 5.25 14.18
C ASP A 85 -3.48 6.65 13.66
N GLU A 86 -2.33 7.24 14.03
CA GLU A 86 -1.90 8.53 13.49
C GLU A 86 -1.80 8.51 11.97
N ILE A 87 -1.07 7.55 11.41
CA ILE A 87 -0.92 7.39 9.96
C ILE A 87 -2.26 7.01 9.33
N ARG A 88 -3.01 6.09 9.93
CA ARG A 88 -4.33 5.67 9.43
C ARG A 88 -5.31 6.84 9.34
N ASN A 89 -5.35 7.70 10.36
CA ASN A 89 -6.22 8.86 10.39
C ASN A 89 -5.74 9.93 9.41
N SER A 90 -4.43 10.14 9.27
CA SER A 90 -3.89 11.05 8.26
C SER A 90 -4.30 10.64 6.83
N ILE A 91 -4.24 9.33 6.52
CA ILE A 91 -4.70 8.80 5.23
C ILE A 91 -6.20 9.05 5.05
N LEU A 92 -7.01 8.74 6.07
CA LEU A 92 -8.45 8.95 6.04
C LEU A 92 -8.81 10.43 5.83
N GLU A 93 -8.19 11.33 6.58
CA GLU A 93 -8.40 12.77 6.45
C GLU A 93 -8.03 13.29 5.06
N TYR A 94 -6.94 12.78 4.48
CA TYR A 94 -6.56 13.14 3.12
C TYR A 94 -7.62 12.72 2.10
N LEU A 95 -8.13 11.49 2.20
CA LEU A 95 -9.16 10.97 1.30
C LEU A 95 -10.44 11.79 1.40
N ASN A 96 -10.95 12.01 2.62
CA ASN A 96 -12.19 12.77 2.86
C ASN A 96 -12.08 14.23 2.40
N LYS A 97 -10.89 14.82 2.46
CA LYS A 97 -10.69 16.22 2.07
C LYS A 97 -10.65 16.42 0.55
N ASN A 98 -10.14 15.44 -0.19
CA ASN A 98 -9.79 15.63 -1.60
C ASN A 98 -10.68 14.84 -2.56
N TYR A 99 -11.36 13.79 -2.09
CA TYR A 99 -12.10 12.85 -2.95
C TYR A 99 -13.50 12.48 -2.43
N GLU A 100 -13.94 13.04 -1.30
CA GLU A 100 -15.35 13.04 -0.83
C GLU A 100 -15.94 14.45 -0.92
#